data_AF-A0A7W1P4G0-F1
#
_entry.id   AF-A0A7W1P4G0-F1
#
_cell.length_a   1.000
_cell.length_b   1.000
_cell.length_c   1.000
_cell.angle_alpha   90.00
_cell.angle_beta   90.00
_cell.angle_gamma   90.00
#
_symmetry.space_group_name_H-M   'P 1'
#
loop_
_entity.id
_entity.type
_entity.pdbx_description
1 polymer ?
#
loop_
_entity_poly.entity_id
_entity_poly.type
_entity_poly.pdbx_seq_one_letter_code
_entity_poly.pdbx_strand_id
1 'polypeptide(L)'
;MRAGVVEELCYRGYAIERLPAPGLPRGMAAGVPLLIFGVGHWTGGRLNIAIALLLGAILALFYIWRRDLLGNMIGHTLVDFIPNVLPKLLR
;
A
#
# COMPACT_ATOMS: atom_id res chain seq x y z
N MET A 1 -2.63 -11.10 6.86
CA MET A 1 -1.32 -10.94 7.54
C MET A 1 -0.14 -10.96 6.57
N ARG A 2 -0.08 -11.86 5.58
CA ARG A 2 1.04 -11.86 4.60
C ARG A 2 0.98 -10.69 3.61
N ALA A 3 -0.21 -10.26 3.22
CA ALA A 3 -0.44 -9.19 2.22
C ALA A 3 0.23 -7.87 2.63
N GLY A 4 -0.10 -7.32 3.80
CA GLY A 4 0.52 -6.10 4.32
C GLY A 4 2.05 -6.12 4.48
N VAL A 5 2.70 -7.28 4.48
CA VAL A 5 4.19 -7.35 4.42
C VAL A 5 4.67 -7.35 2.97
N VAL A 6 4.13 -8.26 2.16
CA VAL A 6 4.56 -8.46 0.76
C VAL A 6 4.27 -7.22 -0.09
N GLU A 7 3.08 -6.64 0.05
CA GLU A 7 2.68 -5.47 -0.72
C GLU A 7 3.51 -4.25 -0.35
N GLU A 8 3.80 -4.04 0.92
CA GLU A 8 4.66 -2.93 1.35
C GLU A 8 6.10 -3.11 0.85
N LEU A 9 6.66 -4.31 0.90
CA LEU A 9 7.97 -4.62 0.31
C LEU A 9 7.99 -4.33 -1.19
N CYS A 10 6.99 -4.80 -1.94
CA CYS A 10 6.94 -4.63 -3.40
C CYS A 10 6.74 -3.17 -3.80
N TYR A 11 5.71 -2.51 -3.27
CA TYR A 11 5.31 -1.19 -3.74
C TYR A 11 6.15 -0.07 -3.13
N ARG A 12 6.45 -0.11 -1.83
CA ARG A 12 7.17 0.98 -1.15
C ARG A 12 8.64 0.66 -0.91
N GLY A 13 8.95 -0.54 -0.44
CA GLY A 13 10.32 -0.97 -0.21
C GLY A 13 11.15 -1.12 -1.48
N TYR A 14 10.53 -1.52 -2.60
CA TYR A 14 11.20 -1.76 -3.87
C TYR A 14 10.82 -0.73 -4.94
N ALA A 15 9.54 -0.64 -5.33
CA ALA A 15 9.18 0.14 -6.51
C ALA A 15 9.42 1.66 -6.34
N ILE A 16 9.01 2.26 -5.22
CA ILE A 16 9.27 3.69 -4.93
C ILE A 16 10.77 4.00 -4.96
N GLU A 17 11.61 3.10 -4.44
CA GLU A 17 13.06 3.31 -4.35
C GLU A 17 13.78 3.05 -5.68
N ARG A 18 13.26 2.13 -6.51
CA ARG A 18 13.94 1.70 -7.74
C ARG A 18 13.55 2.52 -8.96
N LEU A 19 12.31 3.01 -9.03
CA LEU A 19 11.81 3.79 -10.16
C LEU A 19 12.57 5.10 -10.43
N PRO A 20 13.17 5.80 -9.44
CA PRO A 20 14.02 6.95 -9.71
C PRO A 20 15.32 6.61 -10.44
N ALA A 21 15.80 5.36 -10.40
CA ALA A 21 17.09 4.97 -10.99
C ALA A 21 17.19 5.19 -12.52
N PRO A 22 16.16 4.91 -13.34
CA PRO A 22 16.13 5.32 -14.74
C PRO A 22 15.80 6.82 -14.97
N GLY A 23 15.78 7.66 -13.93
CA GLY A 23 15.51 9.10 -14.03
C GLY A 23 14.06 9.52 -13.80
N LEU A 24 13.22 8.65 -13.24
CA LEU A 24 11.82 8.99 -12.99
C LEU A 24 11.69 10.00 -11.82
N PRO A 25 10.87 11.07 -11.96
CA PRO A 25 10.63 12.01 -10.87
C PRO A 25 10.07 11.32 -9.61
N ARG A 26 10.47 11.78 -8.43
CA ARG A 26 10.04 11.19 -7.14
C ARG A 26 8.52 11.09 -6.98
N GLY A 27 7.77 12.08 -7.46
CA GLY A 27 6.31 12.05 -7.42
C GLY A 27 5.73 10.92 -8.29
N MET A 28 6.30 10.69 -9.48
CA MET A 28 5.90 9.57 -10.35
C MET A 28 6.36 8.22 -9.78
N ALA A 29 7.51 8.18 -9.11
CA ALA A 29 7.99 6.98 -8.43
C ALA A 29 7.06 6.52 -7.30
N ALA A 30 6.30 7.43 -6.68
CA ALA A 30 5.20 7.08 -5.76
C ALA A 30 3.86 6.85 -6.47
N GLY A 31 3.53 7.67 -7.46
CA GLY A 31 2.24 7.61 -8.16
C GLY A 31 2.04 6.32 -8.96
N VAL A 32 3.08 5.84 -9.67
CA VAL A 32 2.97 4.64 -10.51
C VAL A 32 2.69 3.38 -9.67
N PRO A 33 3.47 3.07 -8.61
CA PRO A 33 3.16 1.95 -7.71
C PRO A 33 1.79 2.06 -7.06
N LEU A 34 1.38 3.27 -6.66
CA LEU A 34 0.07 3.52 -6.06
C LEU A 34 -1.08 3.16 -7.02
N LEU A 35 -0.99 3.60 -8.28
CA LEU A 35 -2.02 3.30 -9.28
C LEU A 35 -2.08 1.79 -9.57
N ILE A 36 -0.93 1.13 -9.72
CA ILE A 36 -0.87 -0.32 -9.93
C ILE A 36 -1.48 -1.06 -8.73
N PHE A 37 -1.14 -0.66 -7.51
CA PHE A 37 -1.70 -1.21 -6.28
C PHE A 37 -3.23 -1.07 -6.23
N GLY A 38 -3.75 0.12 -6.48
CA GLY A 38 -5.19 0.39 -6.48
C GLY A 38 -5.94 -0.40 -7.55
N VAL A 39 -5.45 -0.40 -8.80
CA VAL A 39 -6.05 -1.18 -9.90
C VAL A 39 -5.96 -2.68 -9.65
N GLY A 40 -4.89 -3.16 -8.97
CA GLY A 40 -4.75 -4.56 -8.57
C GLY A 40 -5.91 -5.08 -7.71
N HIS A 41 -6.66 -4.19 -7.04
CA HIS A 41 -7.83 -4.53 -6.22
C HIS A 41 -9.15 -4.61 -7.01
N TRP A 42 -9.10 -4.59 -8.34
CA TRP A 42 -10.29 -4.54 -9.20
C TRP A 42 -11.31 -5.66 -8.99
N THR A 43 -10.88 -6.84 -8.55
CA THR A 43 -11.79 -7.97 -8.24
C THR A 43 -12.73 -7.69 -7.07
N GLY A 44 -12.39 -6.73 -6.19
CA GLY A 44 -13.28 -6.22 -5.14
C GLY A 44 -14.24 -5.10 -5.60
N GLY A 45 -14.22 -4.75 -6.89
CA GLY A 45 -15.07 -3.71 -7.47
C GLY A 45 -14.54 -2.29 -7.27
N ARG A 46 -15.28 -1.31 -7.80
CA ARG A 46 -14.87 0.10 -7.87
C ARG A 46 -14.60 0.73 -6.51
N LEU A 47 -15.37 0.34 -5.49
CA LEU A 47 -15.18 0.83 -4.13
C LEU A 47 -13.87 0.33 -3.53
N ASN A 48 -13.50 -0.93 -3.76
CA ASN A 48 -12.26 -1.49 -3.25
C ASN A 48 -11.03 -0.85 -3.91
N ILE A 49 -11.11 -0.53 -5.21
CA ILE A 49 -10.09 0.27 -5.90
C ILE A 49 -9.94 1.64 -5.23
N ALA A 50 -11.06 2.34 -4.97
CA ALA A 50 -11.04 3.67 -4.37
C ALA A 50 -10.43 3.66 -2.95
N ILE A 51 -10.80 2.66 -2.13
CA ILE A 51 -10.23 2.46 -0.79
C ILE A 51 -8.73 2.15 -0.88
N ALA A 52 -8.32 1.24 -1.77
CA ALA A 52 -6.92 0.87 -1.97
C ALA A 52 -6.08 2.08 -2.44
N LEU A 53 -6.62 2.92 -3.32
CA LEU A 53 -5.95 4.16 -3.74
C LEU A 53 -5.82 5.15 -2.57
N LEU A 54 -6.89 5.36 -1.78
CA LEU A 54 -6.85 6.32 -0.68
C LEU A 54 -5.89 5.88 0.43
N LEU A 55 -6.07 4.66 0.95
CA LEU A 55 -5.23 4.12 2.02
C LEU A 55 -3.80 3.87 1.53
N GLY A 56 -3.66 3.41 0.29
CA GLY A 56 -2.37 3.25 -0.35
C GLY A 56 -1.62 4.58 -0.49
N ALA A 57 -2.32 5.69 -0.80
CA ALA A 57 -1.72 7.01 -0.86
C ALA A 57 -1.23 7.47 0.52
N ILE A 58 -2.03 7.25 1.57
CA ILE A 58 -1.63 7.57 2.96
C ILE A 58 -0.35 6.81 3.32
N LEU A 59 -0.29 5.51 3.06
CA LEU A 59 0.90 4.69 3.32
C LEU A 59 2.11 5.09 2.47
N ALA A 60 1.91 5.48 1.21
CA ALA A 60 2.99 5.96 0.36
C ALA A 60 3.55 7.31 0.84
N LEU A 61 2.67 8.24 1.23
CA LEU A 61 3.06 9.54 1.80
C LEU A 61 3.78 9.36 3.14
N PHE A 62 3.27 8.50 4.01
CA PHE A 62 3.93 8.17 5.27
C PHE A 62 5.32 7.57 5.02
N TYR A 63 5.44 6.62 4.09
CA TYR A 63 6.73 6.00 3.77
C TYR A 63 7.74 7.04 3.25
N ILE A 64 7.34 7.92 2.34
CA ILE A 64 8.23 8.97 1.83
C ILE A 64 8.64 9.94 2.94
N TRP A 65 7.71 10.29 3.84
CA TRP A 65 7.98 11.22 4.93
C TRP A 65 8.89 10.61 6.01
N ARG A 66 8.55 9.41 6.49
CA ARG A 66 9.17 8.81 7.68
C ARG A 66 10.26 7.80 7.36
N ARG A 67 10.30 7.30 6.13
CA ARG A 67 11.23 6.24 5.67
C ARG A 67 11.13 4.97 6.52
N ASP A 68 9.97 4.72 7.12
CA ASP A 68 9.71 3.58 8.00
C ASP A 68 8.82 2.57 7.29
N LEU A 69 9.44 1.50 6.78
CA LEU A 69 8.72 0.42 6.10
C LEU A 69 8.01 -0.51 7.10
N LEU A 70 8.57 -0.70 8.30
CA LEU A 70 7.98 -1.59 9.29
C LEU A 70 6.68 -1.01 9.83
N GLY A 71 6.67 0.29 10.14
CA GLY A 71 5.46 1.02 10.52
C GLY A 71 4.35 0.88 9.47
N ASN A 72 4.72 0.94 8.20
CA ASN A 72 3.82 0.69 7.07
C ASN A 72 3.26 -0.74 7.05
N MET A 73 4.11 -1.75 7.24
CA MET A 73 3.68 -3.16 7.27
C MET A 73 2.70 -3.43 8.42
N ILE A 74 2.98 -2.85 9.59
CA ILE A 74 2.08 -2.94 10.75
C ILE A 74 0.76 -2.24 10.44
N GLY A 75 0.81 -1.00 9.96
CA GLY A 75 -0.38 -0.22 9.62
C GLY A 75 -1.26 -0.90 8.58
N HIS A 76 -0.67 -1.38 7.47
CA HIS A 76 -1.39 -2.11 6.43
C HIS A 76 -2.00 -3.41 6.98
N THR A 77 -1.24 -4.18 7.76
CA THR A 77 -1.76 -5.41 8.38
C THR A 77 -2.96 -5.13 9.28
N LEU A 78 -2.96 -4.02 10.03
CA LEU A 78 -4.09 -3.62 10.88
C LEU A 78 -5.30 -3.19 10.05
N VAL A 79 -5.09 -2.44 8.97
CA VAL A 79 -6.13 -2.04 8.01
C VAL A 79 -6.81 -3.26 7.38
N ASP A 80 -6.07 -4.33 7.11
CA ASP A 80 -6.66 -5.57 6.61
C ASP A 80 -7.38 -6.34 7.72
N PHE A 81 -6.74 -6.48 8.88
CA PHE A 81 -7.16 -7.39 9.93
C PHE A 81 -8.41 -6.90 10.66
N ILE A 82 -8.46 -5.62 11.05
CA ILE A 82 -9.54 -5.06 11.86
C ILE A 82 -10.89 -5.14 11.15
N PRO A 83 -11.07 -4.71 9.89
CA PRO A 83 -12.37 -4.80 9.23
C PRO A 83 -12.72 -6.22 8.73
N ASN A 84 -11.74 -7.04 8.34
CA ASN A 84 -12.03 -8.29 7.62
C ASN A 84 -11.91 -9.58 8.46
N VAL A 85 -11.13 -9.55 9.54
CA VAL A 85 -10.83 -10.74 10.36
C VAL A 85 -11.43 -10.62 11.75
N LEU A 86 -11.17 -9.52 12.46
CA LEU A 86 -11.60 -9.36 13.85
C LEU A 86 -13.12 -9.54 14.06
N PRO A 87 -14.04 -8.95 13.25
CA PRO A 87 -15.47 -9.15 13.39
C PRO A 87 -15.94 -10.60 13.24
N LYS A 88 -15.16 -11.43 12.52
CA LYS A 88 -15.49 -12.85 12.31
C LYS A 88 -15.02 -13.73 13.47
N LEU A 89 -14.07 -13.24 14.28
CA LEU A 89 -13.59 -13.95 15.47
C LEU A 89 -14.44 -13.65 16.71
N LEU A 90 -15.14 -12.51 16.72
CA LEU A 90 -15.98 -12.04 17.82
C LEU A 90 -17.47 -12.40 17.66
N ARG A 91 -17.82 -13.12 16.60
CA ARG A 91 -19.15 -13.66 16.33
C ARG A 91 -19.12 -15.17 16.52
#